data_AF-A0A1V3ILZ1-F1
#
_entry.id   AF-A0A1V3ILZ1-F1
#
_cell.length_a   1.000
_cell.length_b   1.000
_cell.length_c   1.000
_cell.angle_alpha   90.00
_cell.angle_beta   90.00
_cell.angle_gamma   90.00
#
_symmetry.space_group_name_H-M   'P 1'
#
loop_
_entity.id
_entity.type
_entity.pdbx_description
1 polymer ?
#
loop_
_entity_poly.entity_id
_entity_poly.type
_entity_poly.pdbx_seq_one_letter_code
_entity_poly.pdbx_strand_id
1 'polypeptide(L)'
;MDSLSKKMVYHQIIKSEKDIYYFIAIIKLREKGYKIQSITCDCRWELLKNELNISTQFCQFYQVAIVIRKLTRNPKSEVEKTLKILTNPFKISSKSAFYVNLHKWYLEYKTYLEERSDKPNDKGKYFYKHRNLRGAYLKSRLSFLL
;
A
#
# COMPACT_ATOMS: atom_id res chain seq x y z
N MET A 1 13.90 11.80 3.06
CA MET A 1 14.51 12.66 2.03
C MET A 1 13.85 14.01 2.13
N ASP A 2 14.61 15.09 2.06
CA ASP A 2 14.00 16.42 1.95
C ASP A 2 13.39 16.60 0.55
N SER A 3 12.15 17.07 0.48
CA SER A 3 11.41 17.16 -0.79
C SER A 3 11.96 18.27 -1.71
N LEU A 4 12.52 19.33 -1.13
CA LEU A 4 13.05 20.48 -1.87
C LEU A 4 14.45 20.18 -2.42
N SER A 5 15.39 19.84 -1.55
CA SER A 5 16.79 19.58 -1.94
C SER A 5 17.01 18.18 -2.52
N LYS A 6 16.05 17.26 -2.35
CA LYS A 6 16.19 15.83 -2.68
C LYS A 6 17.40 15.18 -1.99
N LYS A 7 17.86 15.73 -0.88
CA LYS A 7 18.98 15.17 -0.11
C LYS A 7 18.50 14.26 1.00
N MET A 8 19.34 13.29 1.33
CA MET A 8 19.16 12.46 2.51
C MET A 8 19.49 13.29 3.76
N VAL A 9 18.51 13.51 4.62
CA VAL A 9 18.64 14.32 5.85
C VAL A 9 18.96 13.49 7.09
N TYR A 10 18.63 12.21 7.04
CA TYR A 10 18.84 11.26 8.13
C TYR A 10 18.98 9.85 7.55
N HIS A 11 19.92 9.10 8.10
CA HIS A 11 20.05 7.67 7.87
C HIS A 11 20.51 6.98 9.14
N GLN A 12 20.06 5.75 9.33
CA GLN A 12 20.47 4.91 10.43
C GLN A 12 20.47 3.46 9.96
N ILE A 13 21.54 2.74 10.28
CA ILE A 13 21.62 1.30 10.05
C ILE A 13 21.23 0.62 11.35
N ILE A 14 20.24 -0.27 11.29
CA ILE A 14 19.73 -1.04 12.43
C ILE A 14 19.74 -2.52 12.10
N LYS A 15 19.90 -3.38 13.10
CA LYS A 15 19.88 -4.85 12.91
C LYS A 15 18.48 -5.38 12.64
N SER A 16 17.46 -4.81 13.28
CA SER A 16 16.07 -5.22 13.18
C SER A 16 15.16 -4.01 13.23
N GLU A 17 14.17 -3.94 12.35
CA GLU A 17 13.18 -2.86 12.34
C GLU A 17 12.27 -2.91 13.58
N LYS A 18 12.19 -1.80 14.30
CA LYS A 18 11.35 -1.61 15.49
C LYS A 18 10.66 -0.25 15.42
N ASP A 19 9.45 -0.17 15.97
CA ASP A 19 8.61 1.04 15.96
C ASP A 19 9.32 2.25 16.57
N ILE A 20 10.07 2.02 17.66
CA ILE A 20 10.81 3.06 18.37
C ILE A 20 11.77 3.85 17.47
N TYR A 21 12.37 3.22 16.46
CA TYR A 21 13.36 3.88 15.61
C TYR A 21 12.75 4.97 14.71
N TYR A 22 11.47 4.84 14.34
CA TYR A 22 10.80 5.90 13.58
C TYR A 22 10.61 7.15 14.43
N PHE A 23 10.17 6.99 15.68
CA PHE A 23 9.99 8.10 16.61
C PHE A 23 11.33 8.78 16.93
N ILE A 24 12.38 8.00 17.17
CA ILE A 24 13.74 8.53 17.35
C ILE A 24 14.19 9.35 16.14
N ALA A 25 13.97 8.85 14.92
CA ALA A 25 14.32 9.58 13.70
C ALA A 25 13.58 10.92 13.60
N ILE A 26 12.28 10.94 13.91
CA ILE A 26 11.44 12.15 13.90
C ILE A 26 11.91 13.16 14.94
N ILE A 27 12.20 12.72 16.17
CA ILE A 27 12.72 13.58 17.24
C ILE A 27 14.04 14.22 16.79
N LYS A 28 14.99 13.41 16.30
CA LYS A 28 16.29 13.91 15.81
C LYS A 28 16.16 14.91 14.67
N LEU A 29 15.18 14.73 13.79
CA LEU A 29 14.90 15.71 12.73
C LEU A 29 14.36 17.01 13.32
N ARG A 30 13.45 16.95 14.29
CA ARG A 30 12.92 18.15 14.96
C ARG A 30 13.99 18.90 15.74
N GLU A 31 14.87 18.20 16.45
CA GLU A 31 16.01 18.80 17.18
C GLU A 31 16.98 19.53 16.26
N LYS A 32 17.12 19.07 15.01
CA LYS A 32 17.89 19.75 13.96
C LYS A 32 17.16 20.96 13.33
N GLY A 33 15.97 21.30 13.81
CA GLY A 33 15.16 22.41 13.30
C GLY A 33 14.28 22.09 12.10
N TYR A 34 14.13 20.82 11.70
CA TYR A 34 13.24 20.47 10.60
C TYR A 34 11.77 20.55 11.01
N LYS A 35 10.97 21.31 10.24
CA LYS A 35 9.51 21.30 10.33
C LYS A 35 8.93 20.25 9.37
N ILE A 36 8.59 19.09 9.90
CA ILE A 36 8.02 17.98 9.11
C ILE A 36 6.55 18.32 8.76
N GLN A 37 6.28 18.55 7.48
CA GLN A 37 4.93 18.87 6.99
C GLN A 37 4.10 17.61 6.70
N SER A 38 4.75 16.61 6.11
CA SER A 38 4.14 15.32 5.80
C SER A 38 5.18 14.20 5.81
N ILE A 39 4.71 12.97 5.94
CA ILE A 39 5.53 11.76 5.93
C ILE A 39 4.98 10.83 4.86
N THR A 40 5.82 10.39 3.93
CA THR A 40 5.49 9.29 3.01
C THR A 40 6.31 8.07 3.42
N CYS A 41 5.64 6.95 3.68
CA CYS A 41 6.28 5.74 4.19
C CYS A 41 5.81 4.47 3.48
N ASP A 42 6.72 3.52 3.33
CA ASP A 42 6.48 2.24 2.67
C ASP A 42 5.77 1.25 3.60
N CYS A 43 6.13 1.26 4.88
CA CYS A 43 5.65 0.33 5.90
C CYS A 43 5.22 1.11 7.14
N ARG A 44 4.37 0.48 7.97
CA ARG A 44 3.94 1.01 9.28
C ARG A 44 3.31 2.42 9.22
N TRP A 45 2.71 2.76 8.09
CA TRP A 45 2.01 4.03 7.90
C TRP A 45 0.90 4.25 8.92
N GLU A 46 0.18 3.18 9.30
CA GLU A 46 -0.86 3.21 10.35
C GLU A 46 -0.29 3.63 11.70
N LEU A 47 0.86 3.10 12.10
CA LEU A 47 1.55 3.49 13.33
C LEU A 47 1.88 4.98 13.29
N LEU A 48 2.54 5.43 12.23
CA LEU A 48 2.95 6.83 12.10
C LEU A 48 1.75 7.78 12.03
N LYS A 49 0.68 7.39 11.34
CA LYS A 49 -0.56 8.18 11.25
C LYS A 49 -1.26 8.31 12.59
N ASN A 50 -1.32 7.24 13.38
CA ASN A 50 -2.05 7.24 14.65
C ASN A 50 -1.28 7.94 15.76
N GLU A 51 0.04 7.77 15.77
CA GLU A 51 0.91 8.29 16.83
C GLU A 51 1.43 9.70 16.54
N LEU A 52 1.35 10.15 15.28
CA LEU A 52 1.81 11.48 14.88
C LEU A 52 0.65 12.29 14.33
N ASN A 53 0.46 13.49 14.87
CA ASN A 53 -0.40 14.51 14.28
C ASN A 53 0.26 15.16 13.04
N ILE A 54 0.75 14.35 12.10
CA ILE A 54 1.40 14.76 10.85
C ILE A 54 0.71 14.04 9.70
N SER A 55 0.43 14.75 8.61
CA SER A 55 -0.13 14.16 7.40
C SER A 55 0.78 13.04 6.89
N THR A 56 0.32 11.79 6.98
CA THR A 56 1.14 10.61 6.71
C THR A 56 0.55 9.77 5.60
N GLN A 57 1.23 9.64 4.46
CA GLN A 57 0.77 8.90 3.30
C GLN A 57 1.53 7.57 3.13
N PHE A 58 0.82 6.55 2.64
CA PHE A 58 1.44 5.32 2.14
C PHE A 58 2.13 5.57 0.79
N CYS A 59 3.35 5.08 0.65
CA CYS A 59 4.12 5.26 -0.58
C CYS A 59 3.48 4.53 -1.77
N GLN A 60 3.07 5.29 -2.78
CA GLN A 60 2.43 4.77 -3.99
C GLN A 60 3.35 3.84 -4.78
N PHE A 61 4.67 4.10 -4.82
CA PHE A 61 5.62 3.20 -5.47
C PHE A 61 5.70 1.84 -4.80
N TYR A 62 5.82 1.85 -3.47
CA TYR A 62 5.84 0.62 -2.70
C TYR A 62 4.52 -0.15 -2.81
N GLN A 63 3.40 0.58 -2.86
CA GLN A 63 2.11 -0.02 -3.10
C GLN A 63 2.00 -0.75 -4.44
N VAL A 64 2.41 -0.08 -5.51
CA VAL A 64 2.46 -0.68 -6.86
C VAL A 64 3.36 -1.90 -6.83
N ALA A 65 4.51 -1.84 -6.14
CA ALA A 65 5.39 -2.99 -5.98
C ALA A 65 4.71 -4.16 -5.25
N ILE A 66 3.94 -3.91 -4.18
CA ILE A 66 3.16 -4.96 -3.50
C ILE A 66 2.15 -5.60 -4.46
N VAL A 67 1.42 -4.77 -5.23
CA VAL A 67 0.40 -5.26 -6.16
C VAL A 67 1.04 -6.09 -7.27
N ILE A 68 2.16 -5.63 -7.84
CA ILE A 68 2.92 -6.39 -8.84
C ILE A 68 3.45 -7.69 -8.25
N ARG A 69 3.95 -7.72 -7.01
CA ARG A 69 4.39 -8.97 -6.37
C ARG A 69 3.25 -9.97 -6.20
N LYS A 70 2.05 -9.49 -5.87
CA LYS A 70 0.86 -10.35 -5.70
C LYS A 70 0.30 -10.86 -7.03
N LEU A 71 0.20 -10.01 -8.04
CA LEU A 71 -0.38 -10.34 -9.35
C LEU A 71 0.65 -10.91 -10.34
N THR A 72 1.93 -10.88 -9.98
CA THR A 72 3.09 -11.08 -10.88
C THR A 72 3.29 -9.94 -11.90
N ARG A 73 4.46 -9.91 -12.53
CA ARG A 73 4.79 -8.91 -13.57
C ARG A 73 3.94 -9.11 -14.82
N ASN A 74 3.63 -10.35 -15.20
CA ASN A 74 2.86 -10.69 -16.39
C ASN A 74 1.67 -11.59 -16.03
N PRO A 75 0.60 -11.02 -15.44
CA PRO A 75 -0.58 -11.78 -15.07
C PRO A 75 -1.25 -12.40 -16.30
N LYS A 76 -1.72 -13.64 -16.15
CA LYS A 76 -2.42 -14.37 -17.23
C LYS A 76 -3.90 -14.03 -17.27
N SER A 77 -4.53 -13.88 -16.11
CA SER A 77 -5.95 -13.58 -15.99
C SER A 77 -6.24 -12.13 -16.38
N GLU A 78 -7.35 -11.92 -17.09
CA GLU A 78 -7.80 -10.59 -17.47
C GLU A 78 -8.16 -9.74 -16.24
N VAL A 79 -8.71 -10.38 -15.22
CA VAL A 79 -9.04 -9.75 -13.93
C VAL A 79 -7.79 -9.17 -13.26
N GLU A 80 -6.68 -9.90 -13.31
CA GLU A 80 -5.40 -9.46 -12.75
C GLU A 80 -4.76 -8.34 -13.60
N LYS A 81 -4.84 -8.43 -14.93
CA LYS A 81 -4.31 -7.38 -15.84
C LYS A 81 -5.03 -6.06 -15.64
N THR A 82 -6.37 -6.08 -15.61
CA THR A 82 -7.19 -4.88 -15.40
C THR A 82 -6.89 -4.23 -14.05
N LEU A 83 -6.79 -4.99 -12.96
CA LEU A 83 -6.40 -4.46 -11.65
C LEU A 83 -5.00 -3.85 -11.65
N LYS A 84 -4.04 -4.50 -12.32
CA LYS A 84 -2.67 -3.99 -12.43
C LYS A 84 -2.62 -2.65 -13.17
N ILE A 85 -3.41 -2.50 -14.23
CA ILE A 85 -3.53 -1.23 -14.97
C ILE A 85 -4.14 -0.15 -14.09
N LEU A 86 -5.23 -0.47 -13.39
CA LEU A 86 -5.92 0.46 -12.48
C LEU A 86 -5.04 0.90 -11.30
N THR A 87 -4.18 0.03 -10.80
CA THR A 87 -3.32 0.36 -9.65
C THR A 87 -2.12 1.21 -10.04
N ASN A 88 -1.88 1.48 -11.33
CA ASN A 88 -0.77 2.30 -11.75
C ASN A 88 -1.05 3.80 -11.49
N PRO A 89 -0.37 4.45 -10.52
CA PRO A 89 -0.66 5.83 -10.12
C PRO A 89 -0.39 6.83 -11.24
N PHE A 90 0.49 6.50 -12.19
CA PHE A 90 0.82 7.36 -13.33
C PHE A 90 -0.27 7.42 -14.40
N LYS A 91 -1.27 6.54 -14.33
CA LYS A 91 -2.36 6.46 -15.31
C LYS A 91 -3.63 7.16 -14.87
N ILE A 92 -3.67 7.72 -13.66
CA ILE A 92 -4.89 8.26 -13.07
C ILE A 92 -4.69 9.71 -12.68
N SER A 93 -5.59 10.56 -13.18
CA SER A 93 -5.55 12.01 -13.06
C SER A 93 -6.04 12.53 -11.71
N SER A 94 -6.87 11.78 -10.97
CA SER A 94 -7.35 12.20 -9.65
C SER A 94 -7.64 11.04 -8.70
N LYS A 95 -7.51 11.34 -7.39
CA LYS A 95 -7.83 10.41 -6.30
C LYS A 95 -9.27 9.91 -6.35
N SER A 96 -10.23 10.79 -6.65
CA SER A 96 -11.65 10.41 -6.75
C SER A 96 -11.89 9.45 -7.92
N ALA A 97 -11.29 9.73 -9.08
CA ALA A 97 -11.39 8.86 -10.25
C ALA A 97 -10.79 7.47 -9.98
N PHE A 98 -9.67 7.39 -9.27
CA PHE A 98 -9.11 6.11 -8.84
C PHE A 98 -10.11 5.29 -8.03
N TYR A 99 -10.74 5.90 -7.01
CA TYR A 99 -11.67 5.20 -6.15
C TYR A 99 -12.93 4.72 -6.87
N VAL A 100 -13.49 5.57 -7.72
CA VAL A 100 -14.66 5.20 -8.54
C VAL A 100 -14.32 4.03 -9.44
N ASN A 101 -13.17 4.08 -10.14
CA ASN A 101 -12.77 3.02 -11.06
C ASN A 101 -12.42 1.71 -10.33
N LEU A 102 -11.73 1.80 -9.18
CA LEU A 102 -11.42 0.64 -8.34
C LEU A 102 -12.70 0.00 -7.77
N HIS A 103 -13.70 0.81 -7.40
CA HIS A 103 -14.97 0.30 -6.91
C HIS A 103 -15.80 -0.36 -8.03
N LYS A 104 -15.87 0.26 -9.22
CA LYS A 104 -16.50 -0.35 -10.39
C LYS A 104 -15.89 -1.70 -10.73
N TRP A 105 -14.56 -1.76 -10.77
CA TRP A 105 -13.83 -3.01 -10.98
C TRP A 105 -14.16 -4.07 -9.91
N TYR A 106 -14.26 -3.67 -8.64
CA TYR A 106 -14.66 -4.61 -7.58
C TYR A 106 -16.06 -5.18 -7.81
N LEU A 107 -17.03 -4.36 -8.20
CA LEU A 107 -18.39 -4.81 -8.46
C LEU A 107 -18.44 -5.80 -9.64
N GLU A 108 -17.70 -5.51 -10.71
CA GLU A 108 -17.59 -6.36 -11.90
C GLU A 108 -17.02 -7.75 -11.58
N TYR A 109 -15.96 -7.81 -10.76
CA TYR A 109 -15.25 -9.06 -10.45
C TYR A 109 -15.55 -9.61 -9.06
N LYS A 110 -16.61 -9.15 -8.38
CA LYS A 110 -16.92 -9.54 -7.00
C LYS A 110 -17.08 -11.04 -6.84
N THR A 111 -17.87 -11.66 -7.71
CA THR A 111 -18.14 -13.11 -7.70
C THR A 111 -16.85 -13.91 -7.85
N TYR A 112 -15.99 -13.51 -8.79
CA TYR A 112 -14.66 -14.10 -8.98
C TYR A 112 -13.78 -13.93 -7.74
N LEU A 113 -13.74 -12.75 -7.12
CA LEU A 113 -12.95 -12.47 -5.91
C LEU A 113 -13.42 -13.23 -4.65
N GLU A 114 -14.71 -13.57 -4.61
CA GLU A 114 -15.33 -14.26 -3.48
C GLU A 114 -15.36 -15.78 -3.66
N GLU A 115 -14.99 -16.28 -4.84
CA GLU A 115 -14.90 -17.70 -5.16
C GLU A 115 -14.03 -18.45 -4.15
N ARG A 116 -14.59 -19.52 -3.57
CA ARG A 116 -13.92 -20.39 -2.60
C ARG A 116 -13.64 -21.76 -3.17
N SER A 117 -12.62 -22.42 -2.63
CA SER A 117 -12.32 -23.82 -2.95
C SER A 117 -13.51 -24.71 -2.60
N ASP A 118 -13.70 -25.78 -3.37
CA ASP A 118 -14.74 -26.78 -3.13
C ASP A 118 -14.35 -27.75 -2.01
N LYS A 119 -13.06 -27.78 -1.63
CA LYS A 119 -12.53 -28.65 -0.57
C LYS A 119 -12.06 -27.82 0.63
N PRO A 120 -12.44 -28.20 1.86
CA PRO A 120 -11.92 -27.57 3.06
C PRO A 120 -10.48 -28.03 3.32
N ASN A 121 -9.75 -27.27 4.14
CA ASN A 121 -8.47 -27.71 4.68
C ASN A 121 -8.64 -28.58 5.92
N ASP A 122 -7.53 -29.02 6.51
CA ASP A 122 -7.49 -29.83 7.74
C ASP A 122 -8.20 -29.18 8.95
N LYS A 123 -8.48 -27.87 8.88
CA LYS A 123 -9.20 -27.10 9.91
C LYS A 123 -10.66 -26.78 9.53
N GLY A 124 -11.20 -27.42 8.49
CA GLY A 124 -12.59 -27.21 8.01
C GLY A 124 -12.83 -25.88 7.29
N LYS A 125 -11.79 -25.12 6.92
CA LYS A 125 -11.91 -23.80 6.28
C LYS A 125 -11.82 -23.90 4.76
N TYR A 126 -12.81 -23.31 4.09
CA TYR A 126 -12.83 -23.12 2.63
C TYR A 126 -12.13 -21.82 2.28
N PHE A 127 -10.98 -21.93 1.61
CA PHE A 127 -10.18 -20.78 1.25
C PHE A 127 -10.63 -20.12 -0.06
N TYR A 128 -10.41 -18.82 -0.19
CA TYR A 128 -10.54 -18.13 -1.48
C TYR A 128 -9.62 -18.73 -2.53
N LYS A 129 -10.12 -18.95 -3.75
CA LYS A 129 -9.30 -19.44 -4.88
C LYS A 129 -8.27 -18.38 -5.28
N HIS A 130 -8.68 -17.11 -5.34
CA HIS A 130 -7.85 -16.00 -5.83
C HIS A 130 -7.26 -15.15 -4.69
N ARG A 131 -6.58 -15.77 -3.71
CA ARG A 131 -6.07 -15.07 -2.51
C ARG A 131 -5.14 -13.91 -2.84
N ASN A 132 -4.28 -14.08 -3.84
CA ASN A 132 -3.31 -13.06 -4.22
C ASN A 132 -3.98 -11.85 -4.86
N LEU A 133 -4.90 -12.08 -5.80
CA LEU A 133 -5.72 -11.03 -6.40
C LEU A 133 -6.53 -10.27 -5.36
N ARG A 134 -7.20 -10.99 -4.45
CA ARG A 134 -7.93 -10.37 -3.32
C ARG A 134 -7.01 -9.53 -2.45
N GLY A 135 -5.83 -10.06 -2.12
CA GLY A 135 -4.81 -9.32 -1.36
C GLY A 135 -4.28 -8.10 -2.11
N ALA A 136 -4.18 -8.14 -3.44
CA ALA A 136 -3.75 -7.02 -4.26
C ALA A 136 -4.81 -5.91 -4.25
N TYR A 137 -6.07 -6.29 -4.47
CA TYR A 137 -7.21 -5.37 -4.38
C TYR A 137 -7.29 -4.66 -3.02
N LEU A 138 -7.18 -5.43 -1.91
CA LEU A 138 -7.19 -4.85 -0.57
C LEU A 138 -6.05 -3.86 -0.36
N LYS A 139 -4.86 -4.15 -0.90
CA LYS A 139 -3.73 -3.23 -0.85
C LYS A 139 -3.98 -1.99 -1.71
N SER A 140 -4.54 -2.11 -2.91
CA SER A 140 -4.96 -0.99 -3.76
C SER A 140 -6.09 -0.13 -3.15
N ARG A 141 -6.88 -0.65 -2.21
CA ARG A 141 -7.87 0.17 -1.51
C ARG A 141 -7.25 1.11 -0.46
N LEU A 142 -6.09 0.75 0.07
CA LEU A 142 -5.36 1.53 1.08
C LEU A 142 -4.60 2.74 0.51
N SER A 143 -4.48 2.85 -0.82
CA SER A 143 -3.62 3.83 -1.53
C SER A 143 -3.87 5.30 -1.20
N PHE A 144 -5.09 5.63 -0.82
CA PHE A 144 -5.56 7.01 -0.78
C PHE A 144 -6.52 7.26 0.38
N LEU A 145 -6.52 6.41 1.42
CA LEU A 145 -7.29 6.63 2.65
C LEU A 145 -6.60 7.70 3.50
N LEU A 146 -6.44 8.89 2.93
CA LEU A 146 -6.14 10.19 3.53
C LEU A 146 -6.32 11.26 2.46
#